data_AF-A0A536LIU1-F1
#
_entry.id   AF-A0A536LIU1-F1
#
_cell.length_a   1.000
_cell.length_b   1.000
_cell.length_c   1.000
_cell.angle_alpha   90.00
_cell.angle_beta   90.00
_cell.angle_gamma   90.00
#
_symmetry.space_group_name_H-M   'P 1'
#
loop_
_entity.id
_entity.type
_entity.pdbx_description
1 polymer ?
#
loop_
_entity_poly.entity_id
_entity_poly.type
_entity_poly.pdbx_seq_one_letter_code
_entity_poly.pdbx_strand_id
1 'polypeptide(L)'
;MVRVAASGRDESAAGAAHRPGSDPEGRTRPHRFVKSPARSVLTTETRLGAGPVLRTGSRAAYRAVEELEGEPHVVRTELVDSPGGDLETEGPAIACIAHLTDLHVTDAQSPARFEWVNRYSQDPRFRELITMQRPQETLNAHAIAAMVRTVNHVEAAPLTGAAVAIAVMTGDAIDNTQRNELTNFLALFEGGLVRPDSGPPGYDGVQRADWPGEIYWKPDGPPHGDMFQSALGFPRRPGLIEQAMEPFRSEGLRIAWLGCYGNHEEACQGVGVVTPALAAALTGSRKAIEPPPGLDPDQAIDTFIDHPERFADGASVEVQPDPERRPVSRAEFVDAHVRSGAHGFTDGNTGEGTAYYAHDEGIVRFITLDTVCDAGGADGSIDATQLHWLERRLEEVHSSFQTRDGSTVRTRNADRYVVVLSHHGYDTMSNPRGEKRADALLALLLRFGNVVLWLNGHIHANRITPRVDPAGGRGFWEVTTGSLVDWPCQARLVELFGTRAGHLAIACTMLDHDGEGLAGLHRELAGNAQYVGFDGVRSGTPLDRNTILLAPRPF
;
A
#
# COMPACT_ATOMS: atom_id res chain seq x y z
N MET A 1 -9.88 75.14 -46.77
CA MET A 1 -10.00 76.59 -46.51
C MET A 1 -9.24 76.90 -45.23
N VAL A 2 -8.34 77.90 -45.31
CA VAL A 2 -7.66 78.60 -44.22
C VAL A 2 -6.57 77.84 -43.42
N ARG A 3 -5.31 78.16 -43.80
CA ARG A 3 -4.09 78.14 -42.98
C ARG A 3 -3.98 79.47 -42.19
N VAL A 4 -3.45 79.43 -40.97
CA VAL A 4 -2.68 80.50 -40.26
C VAL A 4 -1.85 79.77 -39.16
N ALA A 5 -0.52 79.54 -39.17
CA ALA A 5 0.67 80.42 -39.06
C ALA A 5 0.68 81.29 -37.76
N ALA A 6 1.71 81.47 -36.93
CA ALA A 6 3.12 81.07 -36.86
C ALA A 6 3.74 81.65 -35.54
N SER A 7 5.05 81.42 -35.37
CA SER A 7 6.05 82.12 -34.50
C SER A 7 6.29 81.52 -33.10
N GLY A 8 7.52 81.31 -32.61
CA GLY A 8 8.90 81.54 -33.07
C GLY A 8 9.88 80.81 -32.10
N ARG A 9 10.98 80.20 -32.58
CA ARG A 9 12.42 80.54 -32.37
C ARG A 9 12.77 80.99 -30.94
N ASP A 10 13.81 80.49 -30.25
CA ASP A 10 15.17 80.25 -30.73
C ASP A 10 16.03 79.42 -29.74
N GLU A 11 17.18 78.99 -30.26
CA GLU A 11 18.47 78.71 -29.60
C GLU A 11 18.86 77.33 -29.02
N SER A 12 20.09 76.99 -29.45
CA SER A 12 20.90 75.78 -29.36
C SER A 12 21.63 75.57 -28.03
N ALA A 13 21.92 74.32 -27.67
CA ALA A 13 23.30 73.83 -27.47
C ALA A 13 23.32 72.30 -27.27
N ALA A 14 24.32 71.67 -27.88
CA ALA A 14 24.52 70.23 -27.95
C ALA A 14 25.12 69.64 -26.65
N GLY A 15 24.84 68.36 -26.39
CA GLY A 15 25.75 67.52 -25.61
C GLY A 15 25.10 66.35 -24.86
N ALA A 16 25.63 65.15 -25.16
CA ALA A 16 25.64 63.94 -24.34
C ALA A 16 24.52 62.89 -24.54
N ALA A 17 25.02 61.66 -24.71
CA ALA A 17 24.32 60.42 -24.97
C ALA A 17 23.30 60.04 -23.89
N HIS A 18 22.13 59.56 -24.33
CA HIS A 18 21.08 59.04 -23.46
C HIS A 18 21.14 57.50 -23.43
N ARG A 19 21.40 56.94 -22.25
CA ARG A 19 21.04 55.57 -21.89
C ARG A 19 19.56 55.57 -21.44
N PRO A 20 18.69 54.69 -21.94
CA PRO A 20 17.52 54.25 -21.18
C PRO A 20 17.96 53.08 -20.28
N GLY A 21 17.67 53.03 -18.99
CA GLY A 21 16.38 53.33 -18.38
C GLY A 21 15.67 51.99 -18.18
N SER A 22 15.90 51.38 -17.02
CA SER A 22 15.45 50.07 -16.55
C SER A 22 13.92 49.99 -16.37
N ASP A 23 13.29 49.00 -17.01
CA ASP A 23 11.94 48.53 -16.69
C ASP A 23 11.99 47.38 -15.67
N PRO A 24 10.98 47.22 -14.78
CA PRO A 24 10.99 46.22 -13.73
C PRO A 24 10.50 44.86 -14.25
N GLU A 25 11.36 43.85 -14.09
CA GLU A 25 11.10 42.43 -14.32
C GLU A 25 10.21 41.82 -13.24
N GLY A 26 9.44 40.79 -13.59
CA GLY A 26 8.83 39.91 -12.59
C GLY A 26 7.60 39.09 -12.99
N ARG A 27 7.46 38.66 -14.24
CA ARG A 27 6.52 37.57 -14.60
C ARG A 27 7.31 36.29 -14.86
N THR A 28 7.31 35.40 -13.87
CA THR A 28 7.88 34.05 -13.94
C THR A 28 7.22 33.26 -15.07
N ARG A 29 8.05 32.74 -15.97
CA ARG A 29 7.65 31.81 -17.03
C ARG A 29 7.37 30.42 -16.43
N PRO A 30 6.43 29.64 -16.98
CA PRO A 30 6.21 28.28 -16.52
C PRO A 30 7.47 27.44 -16.77
N HIS A 31 7.90 26.70 -15.75
CA HIS A 31 9.04 25.80 -15.82
C HIS A 31 8.79 24.76 -16.91
N ARG A 32 9.64 24.79 -17.94
CA ARG A 32 9.80 23.67 -18.87
C ARG A 32 10.33 22.49 -18.04
N PHE A 33 9.51 21.46 -17.84
CA PHE A 33 9.97 20.18 -17.32
C PHE A 33 11.03 19.63 -18.27
N VAL A 34 12.29 19.76 -17.88
CA VAL A 34 13.37 18.96 -18.45
C VAL A 34 13.13 17.56 -17.91
N LYS A 35 12.80 16.60 -18.79
CA LYS A 35 12.76 15.18 -18.40
C LYS A 35 14.14 14.84 -17.82
N SER A 36 14.22 14.64 -16.51
CA SER A 36 15.34 13.91 -15.92
C SER A 36 15.44 12.55 -16.63
N PRO A 37 16.64 11.99 -16.83
CA PRO A 37 16.73 10.59 -17.21
C PRO A 37 15.90 9.77 -16.21
N ALA A 38 15.06 8.86 -16.72
CA ALA A 38 14.16 8.08 -15.88
C ALA A 38 15.00 7.32 -14.85
N ARG A 39 14.71 7.53 -13.58
CA ARG A 39 15.35 6.81 -12.47
C ARG A 39 15.04 5.32 -12.62
N SER A 40 15.98 4.46 -12.25
CA SER A 40 15.63 3.05 -12.07
C SER A 40 14.58 2.89 -10.97
N VAL A 41 13.69 1.94 -11.19
CA VAL A 41 12.61 1.54 -10.26
C VAL A 41 12.92 0.20 -9.60
N LEU A 42 14.00 -0.47 -10.03
CA LEU A 42 14.44 -1.75 -9.48
C LEU A 42 15.54 -1.51 -8.45
N THR A 43 15.30 -2.01 -7.24
CA THR A 43 16.26 -1.87 -6.13
C THR A 43 17.58 -2.58 -6.36
N THR A 44 17.66 -3.51 -7.32
CA THR A 44 18.93 -4.12 -7.76
C THR A 44 19.87 -3.16 -8.46
N GLU A 45 19.34 -2.11 -9.09
CA GLU A 45 20.13 -1.12 -9.80
C GLU A 45 20.43 0.08 -8.90
N THR A 46 19.38 0.59 -8.23
CA THR A 46 19.47 1.70 -7.28
C THR A 46 18.44 1.49 -6.18
N ARG A 47 18.81 1.68 -4.91
CA ARG A 47 17.86 1.66 -3.79
C ARG A 47 17.72 3.05 -3.19
N LEU A 48 16.63 3.29 -2.47
CA LEU A 48 16.37 4.57 -1.81
C LEU A 48 16.68 4.49 -0.32
N GLY A 49 17.21 5.58 0.23
CA GLY A 49 17.51 5.68 1.65
C GLY A 49 17.57 7.11 2.15
N ALA A 50 17.99 7.25 3.41
CA ALA A 50 18.12 8.53 4.09
C ALA A 50 19.25 9.35 3.47
N GLY A 51 18.91 10.51 2.91
CA GLY A 51 19.84 11.44 2.32
C GLY A 51 20.36 12.53 3.28
N PRO A 52 20.87 13.64 2.72
CA PRO A 52 21.32 14.78 3.51
C PRO A 52 20.18 15.39 4.33
N VAL A 53 20.54 15.95 5.49
CA VAL A 53 19.62 16.71 6.33
C VAL A 53 19.21 17.98 5.60
N LEU A 54 17.92 18.15 5.34
CA LEU A 54 17.36 19.36 4.74
C LEU A 54 17.01 20.39 5.80
N ARG A 55 16.53 19.94 6.97
CA ARG A 55 16.09 20.77 8.09
C ARG A 55 16.35 20.07 9.41
N THR A 56 16.63 20.83 10.45
CA THR A 56 16.86 20.30 11.80
C THR A 56 15.76 20.79 12.71
N GLY A 57 14.96 19.87 13.26
CA GLY A 57 14.06 20.14 14.37
C GLY A 57 14.74 19.92 15.72
N SER A 58 14.06 20.30 16.80
CA SER A 58 14.60 20.16 18.16
C SER A 58 14.72 18.71 18.66
N ARG A 59 14.02 17.75 18.02
CA ARG A 59 14.01 16.33 18.38
C ARG A 59 14.62 15.44 17.29
N ALA A 60 14.40 15.77 16.02
CA ALA A 60 14.90 14.99 14.89
C ALA A 60 15.23 15.90 13.70
N ALA A 61 16.07 15.38 12.80
CA ALA A 61 16.35 16.00 11.51
C ALA A 61 15.39 15.47 10.44
N TYR A 62 14.94 16.35 9.55
CA TYR A 62 14.24 15.99 8.34
C TYR A 62 15.25 15.84 7.20
N ARG A 63 15.25 14.68 6.55
CA ARG A 63 16.21 14.26 5.53
C ARG A 63 15.55 14.16 4.16
N ALA A 64 16.32 14.44 3.12
CA ALA A 64 15.92 14.08 1.76
C ALA A 64 15.87 12.56 1.60
N VAL A 65 15.22 12.09 0.54
CA VAL A 65 15.47 10.74 0.01
C VAL A 65 16.67 10.82 -0.94
N GLU A 66 17.60 9.89 -0.81
CA GLU A 66 18.78 9.77 -1.68
C GLU A 66 18.80 8.41 -2.38
N GLU A 67 19.29 8.41 -3.62
CA GLU A 67 19.61 7.18 -4.36
C GLU A 67 20.95 6.64 -3.86
N LEU A 68 20.92 5.38 -3.44
CA LEU A 68 22.07 4.63 -2.98
C LEU A 68 22.36 3.49 -3.96
N GLU A 69 23.54 2.90 -3.83
CA GLU A 69 23.92 1.70 -4.59
C GLU A 69 22.85 0.61 -4.44
N GLY A 70 22.48 0.01 -5.58
CA GLY A 70 21.51 -1.07 -5.64
C GLY A 70 21.92 -2.27 -4.77
N GLU A 71 20.93 -3.08 -4.40
CA GLU A 71 21.13 -4.28 -3.58
C GLU A 71 20.99 -5.55 -4.44
N PRO A 72 22.05 -6.38 -4.56
CA PRO A 72 22.00 -7.58 -5.39
C PRO A 72 21.10 -8.65 -4.76
N HIS A 73 20.67 -9.62 -5.57
CA HIS A 73 19.92 -10.75 -5.07
C HIS A 73 20.74 -11.61 -4.11
N VAL A 74 20.16 -11.93 -2.94
CA VAL A 74 20.70 -12.90 -1.99
C VAL A 74 20.03 -14.26 -2.20
N VAL A 75 20.83 -15.28 -2.44
CA VAL A 75 20.33 -16.66 -2.63
C VAL A 75 20.00 -17.28 -1.27
N ARG A 76 18.79 -17.82 -1.14
CA ARG A 76 18.29 -18.52 0.05
C ARG A 76 18.04 -19.99 -0.27
N THR A 77 18.56 -20.87 0.57
CA THR A 77 18.66 -22.32 0.31
C THR A 77 18.01 -23.17 1.39
N GLU A 78 17.25 -22.58 2.31
CA GLU A 78 16.74 -23.24 3.51
C GLU A 78 15.78 -24.41 3.23
N LEU A 79 15.21 -24.48 2.01
CA LEU A 79 14.34 -25.57 1.57
C LEU A 79 15.04 -26.61 0.69
N VAL A 80 16.34 -26.49 0.44
CA VAL A 80 17.11 -27.43 -0.41
C VAL A 80 18.39 -27.90 0.29
N ASP A 81 18.76 -29.17 0.10
CA ASP A 81 19.95 -29.75 0.75
C ASP A 81 21.27 -29.19 0.19
N SER A 82 21.25 -28.74 -1.06
CA SER A 82 22.38 -28.09 -1.74
C SER A 82 21.83 -27.14 -2.80
N PRO A 83 22.35 -25.91 -2.93
CA PRO A 83 21.86 -24.97 -3.95
C PRO A 83 22.03 -25.47 -5.39
N GLY A 84 22.95 -26.42 -5.61
CA GLY A 84 23.50 -26.68 -6.93
C GLY A 84 24.39 -25.51 -7.40
N GLY A 85 25.33 -25.77 -8.31
CA GLY A 85 26.30 -24.74 -8.72
C GLY A 85 25.78 -23.72 -9.74
N ASP A 86 24.59 -23.93 -10.30
CA ASP A 86 24.07 -23.16 -11.43
C ASP A 86 22.62 -22.70 -11.19
N LEU A 87 22.46 -21.37 -11.04
CA LEU A 87 21.17 -20.69 -10.91
C LEU A 87 20.63 -20.19 -12.26
N GLU A 88 21.31 -20.49 -13.38
CA GLU A 88 20.81 -20.17 -14.71
C GLU A 88 19.47 -20.86 -14.96
N THR A 89 18.61 -20.16 -15.69
CA THR A 89 17.26 -20.61 -16.01
C THR A 89 17.29 -21.86 -16.90
N GLU A 90 16.47 -22.84 -16.55
CA GLU A 90 16.14 -24.00 -17.37
C GLU A 90 14.92 -23.67 -18.24
N GLY A 91 15.09 -22.73 -19.18
CA GLY A 91 14.04 -22.31 -20.11
C GLY A 91 13.30 -21.03 -19.69
N PRO A 92 12.10 -20.78 -20.26
CA PRO A 92 11.30 -19.60 -19.95
C PRO A 92 10.84 -19.55 -18.49
N ALA A 93 10.54 -18.36 -17.98
CA ALA A 93 9.89 -18.21 -16.68
C ALA A 93 8.55 -18.95 -16.66
N ILE A 94 8.22 -19.52 -15.50
CA ILE A 94 6.92 -20.12 -15.19
C ILE A 94 5.87 -19.02 -15.04
N ALA A 95 6.20 -17.96 -14.29
CA ALA A 95 5.39 -16.77 -14.11
C ALA A 95 6.22 -15.59 -13.63
N CYS A 96 5.78 -14.38 -13.93
CA CYS A 96 6.26 -13.13 -13.32
C CYS A 96 5.07 -12.36 -12.76
N ILE A 97 5.10 -12.05 -11.47
CA ILE A 97 3.99 -11.48 -10.71
C ILE A 97 4.41 -10.11 -10.17
N ALA A 98 3.56 -9.09 -10.32
CA ALA A 98 3.68 -7.86 -9.55
C ALA A 98 2.81 -7.95 -8.28
N HIS A 99 3.42 -7.97 -7.10
CA HIS A 99 2.73 -8.07 -5.82
C HIS A 99 2.64 -6.70 -5.14
N LEU A 100 1.41 -6.26 -4.93
CA LEU A 100 1.03 -5.05 -4.20
C LEU A 100 0.17 -5.44 -2.99
N THR A 101 0.22 -4.63 -1.94
CA THR A 101 -0.57 -4.83 -0.72
C THR A 101 -0.62 -3.53 0.06
N ASP A 102 -1.58 -3.41 0.98
CA ASP A 102 -1.63 -2.35 1.98
C ASP A 102 -1.43 -0.96 1.30
N LEU A 103 -2.31 -0.67 0.34
CA LEU A 103 -2.32 0.61 -0.36
C LEU A 103 -2.93 1.69 0.53
N HIS A 104 -3.96 1.33 1.31
CA HIS A 104 -4.78 2.24 2.12
C HIS A 104 -5.28 3.41 1.27
N VAL A 105 -6.10 3.19 0.23
CA VAL A 105 -6.76 4.33 -0.42
C VAL A 105 -7.65 5.03 0.61
N THR A 106 -7.20 6.20 1.05
CA THR A 106 -7.72 6.88 2.22
C THR A 106 -8.60 8.08 1.86
N ASP A 107 -9.77 8.22 2.49
CA ASP A 107 -10.43 9.51 2.66
C ASP A 107 -9.85 10.22 3.90
N ALA A 108 -8.86 11.08 3.68
CA ALA A 108 -8.18 11.84 4.75
C ALA A 108 -9.09 12.84 5.51
N GLN A 109 -10.32 13.04 5.04
CA GLN A 109 -11.29 13.99 5.59
C GLN A 109 -12.41 13.29 6.36
N SER A 110 -12.45 11.96 6.32
CA SER A 110 -13.49 11.17 6.93
C SER A 110 -13.62 11.47 8.44
N PRO A 111 -14.83 11.69 8.97
CA PRO A 111 -15.03 12.07 10.37
C PRO A 111 -14.67 10.97 11.36
N ALA A 112 -14.74 9.69 10.95
CA ALA A 112 -14.48 8.52 11.79
C ALA A 112 -13.09 7.91 11.52
N ARG A 113 -12.06 8.78 11.52
CA ARG A 113 -10.64 8.38 11.50
C ARG A 113 -9.99 8.43 12.89
N PHE A 114 -10.59 9.19 13.81
CA PHE A 114 -10.17 9.28 15.21
C PHE A 114 -8.69 9.64 15.40
N GLU A 115 -8.16 10.56 14.58
CA GLU A 115 -6.74 10.87 14.52
C GLU A 115 -6.15 11.40 15.83
N TRP A 116 -6.99 11.89 16.75
CA TRP A 116 -6.58 12.31 18.08
C TRP A 116 -5.89 11.18 18.86
N VAL A 117 -6.13 9.91 18.52
CA VAL A 117 -5.46 8.73 19.12
C VAL A 117 -3.94 8.82 18.97
N ASN A 118 -3.42 9.47 17.93
CA ASN A 118 -1.97 9.67 17.74
C ASN A 118 -1.29 10.42 18.90
N ARG A 119 -2.05 11.14 19.73
CA ARG A 119 -1.55 11.77 20.97
C ARG A 119 -0.99 10.76 21.96
N TYR A 120 -1.44 9.50 21.87
CA TYR A 120 -1.03 8.38 22.71
C TYR A 120 0.06 7.52 22.05
N SER A 121 0.78 8.01 21.04
CA SER A 121 1.85 7.28 20.33
C SER A 121 2.98 6.71 21.19
N GLN A 122 3.16 7.20 22.42
CA GLN A 122 4.14 6.69 23.37
C GLN A 122 3.54 5.70 24.38
N ASP A 123 2.21 5.52 24.39
CA ASP A 123 1.52 4.62 25.29
C ASP A 123 1.35 3.25 24.62
N PRO A 124 2.03 2.19 25.12
CA PRO A 124 1.99 0.87 24.49
C PRO A 124 0.58 0.26 24.45
N ARG A 125 -0.36 0.74 25.27
CA ARG A 125 -1.75 0.28 25.30
C ARG A 125 -2.56 0.70 24.07
N PHE A 126 -2.09 1.70 23.33
CA PHE A 126 -2.72 2.16 22.09
C PHE A 126 -2.02 1.62 20.84
N ARG A 127 -1.00 0.77 20.98
CA ARG A 127 -0.12 0.36 19.87
C ARG A 127 -0.87 -0.24 18.68
N GLU A 128 -1.95 -0.98 18.90
CA GLU A 128 -2.78 -1.58 17.83
C GLU A 128 -3.63 -0.55 17.09
N LEU A 129 -3.90 0.60 17.71
CA LEU A 129 -4.64 1.70 17.11
C LEU A 129 -3.72 2.76 16.50
N ILE A 130 -2.40 2.53 16.42
CA ILE A 130 -1.45 3.54 15.95
C ILE A 130 -0.72 3.02 14.72
N THR A 131 -0.67 3.77 13.62
CA THR A 131 -1.06 5.19 13.48
C THR A 131 -2.42 5.38 12.79
N MET A 132 -3.25 6.29 13.32
CA MET A 132 -4.55 6.67 12.71
C MET A 132 -4.41 7.74 11.62
N GLN A 133 -3.25 8.42 11.57
CA GLN A 133 -2.97 9.46 10.58
C GLN A 133 -1.49 9.54 10.27
N ARG A 134 -1.16 9.73 8.99
CA ARG A 134 0.22 9.88 8.52
C ARG A 134 0.43 11.23 7.84
N PRO A 135 1.58 11.91 8.03
CA PRO A 135 1.85 13.19 7.36
C PRO A 135 1.68 13.16 5.83
N GLN A 136 1.97 12.02 5.21
CA GLN A 136 1.91 11.82 3.76
C GLN A 136 0.54 11.43 3.20
N GLU A 137 -0.46 11.18 4.05
CA GLU A 137 -1.69 10.48 3.68
C GLU A 137 -2.52 11.15 2.58
N THR A 138 -2.59 12.49 2.59
CA THR A 138 -3.23 13.26 1.51
C THR A 138 -2.58 13.08 0.13
N LEU A 139 -1.33 12.60 0.09
CA LEU A 139 -0.58 12.34 -1.13
C LEU A 139 -0.69 10.88 -1.60
N ASN A 140 -1.34 10.01 -0.84
CA ASN A 140 -1.28 8.56 -1.06
C ASN A 140 -1.83 8.13 -2.43
N ALA A 141 -2.97 8.70 -2.87
CA ALA A 141 -3.54 8.42 -4.19
C ALA A 141 -2.55 8.70 -5.35
N HIS A 142 -1.69 9.72 -5.20
CA HIS A 142 -0.67 10.05 -6.19
C HIS A 142 0.49 9.05 -6.18
N ALA A 143 0.88 8.53 -5.00
CA ALA A 143 1.87 7.48 -4.87
C ALA A 143 1.38 6.14 -5.46
N ILE A 144 0.11 5.79 -5.25
CA ILE A 144 -0.53 4.61 -5.85
C ILE A 144 -0.55 4.75 -7.38
N ALA A 145 -0.97 5.90 -7.90
CA ALA A 145 -0.97 6.15 -9.35
C ALA A 145 0.45 6.05 -9.96
N ALA A 146 1.47 6.51 -9.23
CA ALA A 146 2.87 6.34 -9.63
C ALA A 146 3.30 4.87 -9.64
N MET A 147 2.87 4.08 -8.66
CA MET A 147 3.16 2.64 -8.65
C MET A 147 2.49 1.92 -9.83
N VAL A 148 1.22 2.26 -10.14
CA VAL A 148 0.51 1.72 -11.31
C VAL A 148 1.26 2.03 -12.61
N ARG A 149 1.73 3.27 -12.80
CA ARG A 149 2.57 3.63 -13.95
C ARG A 149 3.86 2.83 -13.98
N THR A 150 4.55 2.70 -12.83
CA THR A 150 5.77 1.90 -12.73
C THR A 150 5.53 0.46 -13.17
N VAL A 151 4.49 -0.21 -12.66
CA VAL A 151 4.15 -1.59 -13.03
C VAL A 151 3.90 -1.70 -14.54
N ASN A 152 3.15 -0.75 -15.13
CA ASN A 152 2.91 -0.69 -16.57
C ASN A 152 4.17 -0.51 -17.43
N HIS A 153 5.26 -0.01 -16.84
CA HIS A 153 6.53 0.25 -17.50
C HIS A 153 7.60 -0.80 -17.22
N VAL A 154 7.30 -1.85 -16.43
CA VAL A 154 8.19 -3.00 -16.30
C VAL A 154 8.14 -3.81 -17.60
N GLU A 155 9.11 -3.59 -18.48
CA GLU A 155 9.19 -4.28 -19.78
C GLU A 155 9.69 -5.73 -19.63
N ALA A 156 10.62 -5.96 -18.71
CA ALA A 156 11.26 -7.26 -18.48
C ALA A 156 11.66 -7.42 -17.02
N ALA A 157 11.39 -8.58 -16.46
CA ALA A 157 11.80 -8.93 -15.11
C ALA A 157 13.32 -9.20 -15.04
N PRO A 158 13.99 -8.80 -13.96
CA PRO A 158 15.46 -8.68 -13.93
C PRO A 158 16.22 -10.00 -14.07
N LEU A 159 15.64 -11.14 -13.64
CA LEU A 159 16.35 -12.44 -13.71
C LEU A 159 16.01 -13.22 -14.97
N THR A 160 14.72 -13.29 -15.30
CA THR A 160 14.22 -14.17 -16.36
C THR A 160 13.98 -13.45 -17.67
N GLY A 161 13.94 -12.12 -17.67
CA GLY A 161 13.55 -11.29 -18.81
C GLY A 161 12.06 -11.40 -19.16
N ALA A 162 11.25 -12.09 -18.35
CA ALA A 162 9.83 -12.27 -18.61
C ALA A 162 9.04 -10.97 -18.41
N ALA A 163 8.03 -10.74 -19.25
CA ALA A 163 7.04 -9.71 -18.97
C ALA A 163 6.21 -10.08 -17.73
N VAL A 164 5.71 -9.08 -17.00
CA VAL A 164 4.79 -9.30 -15.89
C VAL A 164 3.50 -9.91 -16.43
N ALA A 165 3.16 -11.11 -15.98
CA ALA A 165 2.00 -11.86 -16.45
C ALA A 165 0.71 -11.38 -15.77
N ILE A 166 0.79 -11.11 -14.45
CA ILE A 166 -0.36 -10.75 -13.62
C ILE A 166 0.10 -9.89 -12.44
N ALA A 167 -0.75 -8.97 -11.99
CA ALA A 167 -0.59 -8.32 -10.69
C ALA A 167 -1.48 -8.98 -9.62
N VAL A 168 -1.05 -8.94 -8.36
CA VAL A 168 -1.85 -9.41 -7.23
C VAL A 168 -1.88 -8.33 -6.15
N MET A 169 -3.08 -8.03 -5.65
CA MET A 169 -3.35 -7.06 -4.59
C MET A 169 -3.84 -7.80 -3.35
N THR A 170 -2.97 -7.99 -2.35
CA THR A 170 -3.26 -8.87 -1.19
C THR A 170 -4.01 -8.20 -0.04
N GLY A 171 -5.00 -7.36 -0.34
CA GLY A 171 -5.89 -6.75 0.67
C GLY A 171 -5.38 -5.42 1.24
N ASP A 172 -6.25 -4.73 1.97
CA ASP A 172 -6.07 -3.34 2.42
C ASP A 172 -5.83 -2.39 1.24
N ALA A 173 -6.69 -2.52 0.23
CA ALA A 173 -6.80 -1.62 -0.89
C ALA A 173 -7.42 -0.28 -0.47
N ILE A 174 -8.39 -0.30 0.43
CA ILE A 174 -9.01 0.88 1.07
C ILE A 174 -8.63 0.95 2.55
N ASP A 175 -8.97 2.05 3.25
CA ASP A 175 -8.48 2.28 4.63
C ASP A 175 -9.57 2.18 5.70
N ASN A 176 -10.80 2.59 5.39
CA ASN A 176 -11.83 2.79 6.40
C ASN A 176 -13.19 2.25 5.97
N THR A 177 -13.18 1.18 5.17
CA THR A 177 -14.36 0.48 4.64
C THR A 177 -15.35 1.41 3.91
N GLN A 178 -14.88 2.46 3.21
CA GLN A 178 -15.78 3.47 2.62
C GLN A 178 -16.01 3.29 1.12
N ARG A 179 -17.20 3.65 0.62
CA ARG A 179 -17.54 3.58 -0.81
C ARG A 179 -16.72 4.54 -1.66
N ASN A 180 -16.46 5.76 -1.19
CA ASN A 180 -15.63 6.74 -1.89
C ASN A 180 -14.18 6.25 -2.04
N GLU A 181 -13.63 5.61 -1.01
CA GLU A 181 -12.32 4.95 -1.06
C GLU A 181 -12.31 3.82 -2.10
N LEU A 182 -13.31 2.92 -2.09
CA LEU A 182 -13.43 1.84 -3.07
C LEU A 182 -13.54 2.38 -4.51
N THR A 183 -14.28 3.48 -4.69
CA THR A 183 -14.42 4.14 -5.99
C THR A 183 -13.07 4.68 -6.49
N ASN A 184 -12.30 5.30 -5.60
CA ASN A 184 -10.96 5.81 -5.93
C ASN A 184 -9.96 4.69 -6.19
N PHE A 185 -10.00 3.60 -5.41
CA PHE A 185 -9.18 2.41 -5.63
C PHE A 185 -9.41 1.82 -7.03
N LEU A 186 -10.68 1.57 -7.40
CA LEU A 186 -11.00 1.06 -8.73
C LEU A 186 -10.61 2.05 -9.82
N ALA A 187 -10.80 3.36 -9.63
CA ALA A 187 -10.33 4.36 -10.59
C ALA A 187 -8.80 4.38 -10.75
N LEU A 188 -8.04 4.09 -9.69
CA LEU A 188 -6.59 3.97 -9.72
C LEU A 188 -6.15 2.72 -10.51
N PHE A 189 -6.78 1.58 -10.27
CA PHE A 189 -6.39 0.27 -10.83
C PHE A 189 -6.99 -0.02 -12.20
N GLU A 190 -8.22 0.38 -12.49
CA GLU A 190 -8.86 0.22 -13.80
C GLU A 190 -8.60 1.39 -14.75
N GLY A 191 -8.09 2.48 -14.20
CA GLY A 191 -7.97 3.74 -14.92
C GLY A 191 -9.30 4.50 -14.90
N GLY A 192 -9.20 5.81 -14.76
CA GLY A 192 -10.38 6.62 -14.48
C GLY A 192 -10.03 7.93 -13.81
N LEU A 193 -11.07 8.65 -13.39
CA LEU A 193 -10.93 9.91 -12.66
C LEU A 193 -10.93 9.62 -11.17
N VAL A 194 -9.79 9.84 -10.52
CA VAL A 194 -9.60 9.76 -9.07
C VAL A 194 -9.96 11.11 -8.47
N ARG A 195 -10.71 11.10 -7.37
CA ARG A 195 -11.14 12.29 -6.63
C ARG A 195 -10.73 12.17 -5.16
N PRO A 196 -9.52 12.63 -4.80
CA PRO A 196 -9.07 12.57 -3.42
C PRO A 196 -9.92 13.43 -2.47
N ASP A 197 -10.49 14.53 -2.96
CA ASP A 197 -11.44 15.37 -2.22
C ASP A 197 -12.80 14.66 -2.04
N SER A 198 -13.23 14.51 -0.80
CA SER A 198 -14.51 13.94 -0.38
C SER A 198 -15.48 15.03 0.11
N GLY A 199 -16.78 14.87 -0.16
CA GLY A 199 -17.77 15.92 0.10
C GLY A 199 -17.69 17.10 -0.89
N PRO A 200 -18.19 18.29 -0.51
CA PRO A 200 -18.07 19.52 -1.30
C PRO A 200 -16.61 19.99 -1.45
N PRO A 201 -16.28 20.75 -2.50
CA PRO A 201 -14.90 21.20 -2.74
C PRO A 201 -14.26 21.92 -1.55
N GLY A 202 -13.07 21.46 -1.15
CA GLY A 202 -12.26 22.05 -0.09
C GLY A 202 -11.80 21.02 0.94
N TYR A 203 -10.67 21.30 1.61
CA TYR A 203 -10.10 20.33 2.54
C TYR A 203 -10.62 20.45 3.98
N ASP A 204 -11.21 19.37 4.49
CA ASP A 204 -11.81 19.27 5.83
C ASP A 204 -11.13 18.22 6.74
N GLY A 205 -9.81 18.04 6.59
CA GLY A 205 -9.01 17.14 7.41
C GLY A 205 -8.03 17.84 8.37
N VAL A 206 -7.33 17.04 9.18
CA VAL A 206 -6.47 17.50 10.28
C VAL A 206 -5.25 18.33 9.86
N GLN A 207 -4.90 18.29 8.58
CA GLN A 207 -3.79 19.03 8.00
C GLN A 207 -4.16 20.47 7.58
N ARG A 208 -5.43 20.88 7.75
CA ARG A 208 -5.89 22.25 7.47
C ARG A 208 -5.15 23.24 8.38
N ALA A 209 -4.79 24.40 7.83
CA ALA A 209 -3.91 25.36 8.52
C ALA A 209 -4.46 25.86 9.87
N ASP A 210 -5.79 26.01 9.98
CA ASP A 210 -6.51 26.47 11.16
C ASP A 210 -7.11 25.32 12.00
N TRP A 211 -6.81 24.05 11.66
CA TRP A 211 -7.31 22.89 12.40
C TRP A 211 -6.88 22.97 13.88
N PRO A 212 -7.75 22.66 14.85
CA PRO A 212 -7.37 22.67 16.26
C PRO A 212 -6.40 21.52 16.60
N GLY A 213 -5.45 21.79 17.50
CA GLY A 213 -4.46 20.81 17.95
C GLY A 213 -3.11 20.88 17.21
N GLU A 214 -2.07 20.37 17.86
CA GLU A 214 -0.67 20.57 17.44
C GLU A 214 0.03 19.27 17.02
N ILE A 215 -0.65 18.13 17.11
CA ILE A 215 -0.09 16.79 16.84
C ILE A 215 -0.15 16.38 15.36
N TYR A 216 -0.33 17.32 14.45
CA TYR A 216 -0.42 17.07 13.01
C TYR A 216 0.54 17.99 12.25
N TRP A 217 1.12 17.47 11.17
CA TRP A 217 1.85 18.30 10.22
C TRP A 217 0.88 19.09 9.34
N LYS A 218 0.98 20.42 9.38
CA LYS A 218 0.16 21.37 8.62
C LYS A 218 1.02 22.08 7.58
N PRO A 219 1.14 21.54 6.36
CA PRO A 219 2.02 22.10 5.33
C PRO A 219 1.71 23.57 4.98
N ASP A 220 0.42 23.93 5.02
CA ASP A 220 -0.11 25.26 4.73
C ASP A 220 -0.11 26.20 5.94
N GLY A 221 0.38 25.73 7.09
CA GLY A 221 0.35 26.43 8.36
C GLY A 221 1.10 27.79 8.39
N PRO A 222 0.94 28.53 9.50
CA PRO A 222 1.52 29.86 9.65
C PRO A 222 3.06 29.83 9.65
N PRO A 223 3.74 30.96 9.37
CA PRO A 223 5.20 31.00 9.24
C PRO A 223 6.00 30.56 10.47
N HIS A 224 5.42 30.62 11.67
CA HIS A 224 6.08 30.15 12.90
C HIS A 224 6.06 28.62 13.06
N GLY A 225 5.31 27.91 12.20
CA GLY A 225 5.29 26.45 12.11
C GLY A 225 4.50 25.75 13.21
N ASP A 226 4.29 24.45 13.02
CA ASP A 226 3.68 23.51 13.98
C ASP A 226 4.76 22.66 14.69
N MET A 227 4.34 21.70 15.52
CA MET A 227 5.27 20.79 16.20
C MET A 227 6.07 19.89 15.25
N PHE A 228 5.49 19.46 14.13
CA PHE A 228 6.24 18.67 13.14
C PHE A 228 7.36 19.50 12.51
N GLN A 229 7.09 20.77 12.21
CA GLN A 229 8.09 21.66 11.63
C GLN A 229 9.19 22.02 12.66
N SER A 230 8.80 22.44 13.86
CA SER A 230 9.75 22.89 14.90
C SER A 230 10.51 21.74 15.57
N ALA A 231 9.87 20.59 15.80
CA ALA A 231 10.48 19.46 16.51
C ALA A 231 11.09 18.41 15.57
N LEU A 232 10.49 18.19 14.39
CA LEU A 232 10.90 17.11 13.47
C LEU A 232 11.47 17.64 12.15
N GLY A 233 11.49 18.96 11.94
CA GLY A 233 12.06 19.58 10.74
C GLY A 233 11.19 19.46 9.49
N PHE A 234 9.93 19.02 9.59
CA PHE A 234 9.06 18.87 8.43
C PHE A 234 8.92 20.18 7.65
N PRO A 235 8.75 20.12 6.31
CA PRO A 235 8.74 21.32 5.49
C PRO A 235 7.41 22.09 5.57
N ARG A 236 7.48 23.41 5.44
CA ARG A 236 6.32 24.24 5.09
C ARG A 236 6.13 24.17 3.56
N ARG A 237 4.92 23.90 3.11
CA ARG A 237 4.57 23.73 1.69
C ARG A 237 3.19 24.37 1.41
N PRO A 238 3.10 25.70 1.31
CA PRO A 238 1.83 26.37 1.01
C PRO A 238 1.30 25.96 -0.37
N GLY A 239 0.00 25.71 -0.48
CA GLY A 239 -0.70 25.17 -1.64
C GLY A 239 -0.68 23.63 -1.74
N LEU A 240 -0.01 22.91 -0.84
CA LEU A 240 0.18 21.46 -1.00
C LEU A 240 -1.14 20.70 -0.88
N ILE A 241 -1.96 21.03 0.12
CA ILE A 241 -3.21 20.30 0.35
C ILE A 241 -4.19 20.53 -0.80
N GLU A 242 -4.32 21.77 -1.27
CA GLU A 242 -5.12 22.09 -2.46
C GLU A 242 -4.67 21.26 -3.66
N GLN A 243 -3.36 21.24 -3.95
CA GLN A 243 -2.79 20.45 -5.04
C GLN A 243 -3.02 18.94 -4.87
N ALA A 244 -2.93 18.42 -3.65
CA ALA A 244 -3.13 17.00 -3.36
C ALA A 244 -4.58 16.56 -3.57
N MET A 245 -5.54 17.44 -3.30
CA MET A 245 -6.97 17.20 -3.40
C MET A 245 -7.52 17.35 -4.84
N GLU A 246 -6.74 17.90 -5.77
CA GLU A 246 -7.16 18.05 -7.17
C GLU A 246 -7.48 16.68 -7.83
N PRO A 247 -8.64 16.56 -8.51
CA PRO A 247 -8.96 15.35 -9.27
C PRO A 247 -7.95 15.12 -10.41
N PHE A 248 -7.54 13.86 -10.59
CA PHE A 248 -6.59 13.48 -11.64
C PHE A 248 -6.98 12.15 -12.30
N ARG A 249 -6.43 11.88 -13.49
CA ARG A 249 -6.67 10.62 -14.19
C ARG A 249 -5.56 9.61 -13.90
N SER A 250 -5.95 8.41 -13.46
CA SER A 250 -5.05 7.25 -13.42
C SER A 250 -5.00 6.56 -14.78
N GLU A 251 -3.85 5.94 -15.08
CA GLU A 251 -3.69 5.12 -16.29
C GLU A 251 -4.38 3.76 -16.18
N GLY A 252 -4.57 3.26 -14.96
CA GLY A 252 -4.97 1.87 -14.72
C GLY A 252 -3.83 0.87 -15.01
N LEU A 253 -3.89 -0.32 -14.42
CA LEU A 253 -3.01 -1.42 -14.75
C LEU A 253 -3.32 -1.92 -16.17
N ARG A 254 -2.28 -2.14 -16.97
CA ARG A 254 -2.39 -2.65 -18.35
C ARG A 254 -2.34 -4.19 -18.43
N ILE A 255 -2.21 -4.83 -17.28
CA ILE A 255 -2.19 -6.28 -17.09
C ILE A 255 -3.38 -6.69 -16.23
N ALA A 256 -3.78 -7.96 -16.33
CA ALA A 256 -4.78 -8.50 -15.42
C ALA A 256 -4.26 -8.44 -13.97
N TRP A 257 -5.19 -8.31 -13.03
CA TRP A 257 -4.86 -8.33 -11.62
C TRP A 257 -5.89 -9.09 -10.78
N LEU A 258 -5.43 -9.65 -9.66
CA LEU A 258 -6.23 -10.41 -8.70
C LEU A 258 -6.35 -9.64 -7.38
N GLY A 259 -7.54 -9.57 -6.81
CA GLY A 259 -7.80 -8.89 -5.53
C GLY A 259 -8.00 -9.85 -4.36
N CYS A 260 -7.55 -9.47 -3.17
CA CYS A 260 -7.88 -10.12 -1.89
C CYS A 260 -8.68 -9.15 -1.01
N TYR A 261 -9.43 -9.70 -0.05
CA TYR A 261 -10.14 -8.94 0.98
C TYR A 261 -9.25 -8.84 2.23
N GLY A 262 -9.02 -7.62 2.73
CA GLY A 262 -8.24 -7.30 3.92
C GLY A 262 -9.09 -6.74 5.06
N ASN A 263 -8.49 -6.57 6.23
CA ASN A 263 -9.23 -6.12 7.41
C ASN A 263 -9.70 -4.66 7.28
N HIS A 264 -9.04 -3.82 6.49
CA HIS A 264 -9.49 -2.44 6.23
C HIS A 264 -10.68 -2.35 5.26
N GLU A 265 -10.94 -3.39 4.48
CA GLU A 265 -12.20 -3.50 3.73
C GLU A 265 -13.40 -3.81 4.64
N GLU A 266 -13.18 -4.49 5.77
CA GLU A 266 -14.23 -4.95 6.69
C GLU A 266 -14.46 -4.01 7.87
N ALA A 267 -13.38 -3.50 8.45
CA ALA A 267 -13.39 -2.81 9.74
C ALA A 267 -12.89 -1.37 9.60
N CYS A 268 -13.46 -0.48 10.42
CA CYS A 268 -13.00 0.89 10.57
C CYS A 268 -11.55 0.89 11.05
N GLN A 269 -10.68 1.56 10.30
CA GLN A 269 -9.23 1.60 10.51
C GLN A 269 -8.61 0.20 10.63
N GLY A 270 -9.24 -0.80 9.98
CA GLY A 270 -8.81 -2.20 10.05
C GLY A 270 -9.02 -2.90 11.39
N VAL A 271 -9.75 -2.28 12.34
CA VAL A 271 -9.86 -2.79 13.72
C VAL A 271 -11.30 -2.77 14.25
N GLY A 272 -12.01 -1.65 14.10
CA GLY A 272 -13.33 -1.44 14.72
C GLY A 272 -14.48 -2.00 13.88
N VAL A 273 -15.40 -2.75 14.48
CA VAL A 273 -16.57 -3.26 13.77
C VAL A 273 -17.50 -2.13 13.32
N VAL A 274 -18.10 -2.26 12.14
CA VAL A 274 -19.01 -1.24 11.61
C VAL A 274 -20.38 -1.33 12.28
N THR A 275 -20.59 -0.55 13.34
CA THR A 275 -21.90 -0.41 13.98
C THR A 275 -22.82 0.53 13.17
N PRO A 276 -24.15 0.45 13.32
CA PRO A 276 -25.06 1.44 12.71
C PRO A 276 -24.77 2.89 13.14
N ALA A 277 -24.28 3.08 14.37
CA ALA A 277 -23.88 4.40 14.86
C ALA A 277 -22.59 4.88 14.20
N LEU A 278 -21.60 4.00 14.01
CA LEU A 278 -20.39 4.31 13.26
C LEU A 278 -20.69 4.64 11.79
N ALA A 279 -21.58 3.87 11.15
CA ALA A 279 -22.02 4.13 9.77
C ALA A 279 -22.65 5.54 9.62
N ALA A 280 -23.44 5.96 10.62
CA ALA A 280 -23.97 7.31 10.68
C ALA A 280 -22.88 8.37 10.94
N ALA A 281 -21.88 8.06 11.77
CA ALA A 281 -20.75 8.94 12.03
C ALA A 281 -19.90 9.16 10.77
N LEU A 282 -19.57 8.09 10.01
CA LEU A 282 -18.78 8.13 8.77
C LEU A 282 -19.36 9.10 7.73
N THR A 283 -20.68 9.14 7.59
CA THR A 283 -21.38 10.02 6.62
C THR A 283 -21.75 11.38 7.20
N GLY A 284 -21.58 11.57 8.51
CA GLY A 284 -21.98 12.75 9.25
C GLY A 284 -21.00 13.92 9.16
N SER A 285 -21.31 14.97 9.91
CA SER A 285 -20.54 16.23 9.93
C SER A 285 -19.71 16.45 11.20
N ARG A 286 -19.61 15.45 12.10
CA ARG A 286 -18.93 15.60 13.39
C ARG A 286 -17.61 14.84 13.38
N LYS A 287 -16.49 15.57 13.44
CA LYS A 287 -15.15 14.98 13.51
C LYS A 287 -14.55 15.25 14.89
N ALA A 288 -14.32 14.19 15.67
CA ALA A 288 -13.75 14.29 17.01
C ALA A 288 -12.28 14.74 16.96
N ILE A 289 -11.92 15.66 17.84
CA ILE A 289 -10.56 16.21 17.98
C ILE A 289 -9.96 15.92 19.36
N GLU A 290 -10.76 15.39 20.28
CA GLU A 290 -10.39 15.03 21.64
C GLU A 290 -10.90 13.62 21.98
N PRO A 291 -10.27 12.90 22.93
CA PRO A 291 -10.78 11.63 23.43
C PRO A 291 -12.16 11.80 24.07
N PRO A 292 -12.97 10.72 24.10
CA PRO A 292 -14.22 10.74 24.86
C PRO A 292 -13.95 10.92 26.36
N PRO A 293 -14.81 11.63 27.10
CA PRO A 293 -14.65 11.81 28.54
C PRO A 293 -14.58 10.48 29.28
N GLY A 294 -13.53 10.29 30.09
CA GLY A 294 -13.37 9.09 30.90
C GLY A 294 -12.90 7.84 30.14
N LEU A 295 -12.31 8.00 28.94
CA LEU A 295 -11.64 6.90 28.24
C LEU A 295 -10.65 6.20 29.18
N ASP A 296 -10.87 4.90 29.40
CA ASP A 296 -9.94 4.03 30.10
C ASP A 296 -8.91 3.49 29.09
N PRO A 297 -7.62 3.89 29.19
CA PRO A 297 -6.58 3.39 28.29
C PRO A 297 -6.42 1.87 28.29
N ASP A 298 -6.71 1.19 29.41
CA ASP A 298 -6.57 -0.26 29.53
C ASP A 298 -7.68 -1.01 28.77
N GLN A 299 -8.78 -0.34 28.43
CA GLN A 299 -9.91 -0.87 27.68
C GLN A 299 -10.08 -0.20 26.30
N ALA A 300 -9.16 0.68 25.92
CA ALA A 300 -9.32 1.51 24.71
C ALA A 300 -9.40 0.66 23.44
N ILE A 301 -8.55 -0.37 23.31
CA ILE A 301 -8.57 -1.28 22.15
C ILE A 301 -9.89 -2.05 22.07
N ASP A 302 -10.32 -2.71 23.15
CA ASP A 302 -11.59 -3.46 23.14
C ASP A 302 -12.79 -2.55 22.91
N THR A 303 -12.77 -1.34 23.47
CA THR A 303 -13.80 -0.34 23.21
C THR A 303 -13.83 0.07 21.73
N PHE A 304 -12.67 0.26 21.11
CA PHE A 304 -12.58 0.59 19.69
C PHE A 304 -13.05 -0.55 18.79
N ILE A 305 -12.71 -1.79 19.15
CA ILE A 305 -13.12 -2.98 18.40
C ILE A 305 -14.65 -3.10 18.43
N ASP A 306 -15.26 -3.07 19.61
CA ASP A 306 -16.68 -3.40 19.78
C ASP A 306 -17.61 -2.19 19.56
N HIS A 307 -17.14 -0.98 19.84
CA HIS A 307 -17.91 0.27 19.85
C HIS A 307 -17.10 1.48 19.35
N PRO A 308 -16.54 1.45 18.12
CA PRO A 308 -15.69 2.52 17.59
C PRO A 308 -16.39 3.88 17.57
N GLU A 309 -17.73 3.92 17.46
CA GLU A 309 -18.49 5.18 17.51
C GLU A 309 -18.24 5.99 18.79
N ARG A 310 -17.88 5.35 19.90
CA ARG A 310 -17.59 6.05 21.17
C ARG A 310 -16.37 6.96 21.07
N PHE A 311 -15.47 6.70 20.13
CA PHE A 311 -14.31 7.56 19.88
C PHE A 311 -14.72 8.89 19.23
N ALA A 312 -15.98 9.03 18.81
CA ALA A 312 -16.58 10.28 18.33
C ALA A 312 -17.17 11.17 19.45
N ASP A 313 -17.29 10.66 20.69
CA ASP A 313 -18.01 11.35 21.78
C ASP A 313 -17.21 12.48 22.45
N GLY A 314 -15.95 12.68 22.04
CA GLY A 314 -15.13 13.80 22.49
C GLY A 314 -15.56 15.15 21.92
N ALA A 315 -14.82 16.20 22.28
CA ALA A 315 -14.97 17.49 21.62
C ALA A 315 -14.74 17.33 20.11
N SER A 316 -15.53 18.02 19.31
CA SER A 316 -15.57 17.84 17.87
C SER A 316 -15.58 19.17 17.15
N VAL A 317 -15.15 19.17 15.89
CA VAL A 317 -15.44 20.24 14.93
C VAL A 317 -16.47 19.76 13.91
N GLU A 318 -17.07 20.72 13.23
CA GLU A 318 -17.93 20.45 12.09
C GLU A 318 -17.09 20.30 10.81
N VAL A 319 -17.37 19.27 10.03
CA VAL A 319 -16.82 18.98 8.71
C VAL A 319 -17.96 18.75 7.73
N GLN A 320 -17.74 18.90 6.43
CA GLN A 320 -18.80 18.61 5.47
C GLN A 320 -19.20 17.12 5.50
N PRO A 321 -20.51 16.81 5.57
CA PRO A 321 -20.98 15.44 5.43
C PRO A 321 -20.85 14.97 3.98
N ASP A 322 -20.68 13.67 3.80
CA ASP A 322 -20.61 13.04 2.49
C ASP A 322 -21.33 11.67 2.54
N PRO A 323 -22.43 11.47 1.78
CA PRO A 323 -23.11 10.18 1.73
C PRO A 323 -22.23 9.07 1.12
N GLU A 324 -21.19 9.43 0.35
CA GLU A 324 -20.27 8.47 -0.25
C GLU A 324 -19.26 7.88 0.72
N ARG A 325 -19.19 8.43 1.94
CA ARG A 325 -18.44 7.86 3.06
C ARG A 325 -19.13 6.65 3.69
N ARG A 326 -20.29 6.23 3.20
CA ARG A 326 -21.00 5.07 3.74
C ARG A 326 -20.12 3.82 3.73
N PRO A 327 -20.29 2.92 4.71
CA PRO A 327 -19.61 1.64 4.70
C PRO A 327 -19.92 0.83 3.44
N VAL A 328 -18.96 0.01 3.01
CA VAL A 328 -19.16 -1.04 2.00
C VAL A 328 -19.18 -2.40 2.68
N SER A 329 -20.12 -3.24 2.28
CA SER A 329 -20.11 -4.65 2.69
C SER A 329 -19.15 -5.47 1.83
N ARG A 330 -18.72 -6.64 2.34
CA ARG A 330 -17.98 -7.65 1.57
C ARG A 330 -18.65 -7.97 0.23
N ALA A 331 -19.97 -8.16 0.25
CA ALA A 331 -20.74 -8.44 -0.97
C ALA A 331 -20.65 -7.30 -1.99
N GLU A 332 -20.75 -6.04 -1.54
CA GLU A 332 -20.58 -4.87 -2.42
C GLU A 332 -19.16 -4.72 -2.94
N PHE A 333 -18.14 -5.03 -2.12
CA PHE A 333 -16.74 -5.03 -2.55
C PHE A 333 -16.52 -6.07 -3.67
N VAL A 334 -16.94 -7.31 -3.44
CA VAL A 334 -16.85 -8.40 -4.43
C VAL A 334 -17.61 -8.05 -5.71
N ASP A 335 -18.84 -7.59 -5.58
CA ASP A 335 -19.70 -7.20 -6.70
C ASP A 335 -19.13 -6.00 -7.49
N ALA A 336 -18.44 -5.07 -6.84
CA ALA A 336 -17.71 -4.00 -7.52
C ALA A 336 -16.57 -4.56 -8.39
N HIS A 337 -15.82 -5.55 -7.89
CA HIS A 337 -14.76 -6.21 -8.66
C HIS A 337 -15.31 -7.05 -9.82
N VAL A 338 -16.40 -7.79 -9.59
CA VAL A 338 -17.10 -8.56 -10.64
C VAL A 338 -17.48 -7.65 -11.81
N ARG A 339 -18.03 -6.47 -11.53
CA ARG A 339 -18.38 -5.49 -12.57
C ARG A 339 -17.20 -4.83 -13.26
N SER A 340 -16.03 -4.77 -12.63
CA SER A 340 -14.85 -4.09 -13.18
C SER A 340 -13.86 -5.01 -13.89
N GLY A 341 -14.16 -6.31 -14.02
CA GLY A 341 -13.24 -7.26 -14.65
C GLY A 341 -13.01 -8.54 -13.86
N ALA A 342 -13.84 -8.81 -12.85
CA ALA A 342 -13.80 -9.95 -11.95
C ALA A 342 -12.64 -9.92 -10.96
N HIS A 343 -11.42 -9.69 -11.43
CA HIS A 343 -10.19 -9.62 -10.61
C HIS A 343 -10.03 -10.82 -9.68
N GLY A 344 -10.41 -12.00 -10.21
CA GLY A 344 -10.38 -13.28 -9.50
C GLY A 344 -11.72 -13.68 -8.86
N PHE A 345 -12.56 -12.73 -8.47
CA PHE A 345 -13.88 -13.01 -7.93
C PHE A 345 -14.85 -13.51 -9.01
N THR A 346 -15.94 -14.15 -8.60
CA THR A 346 -16.96 -14.72 -9.49
C THR A 346 -18.36 -14.33 -9.05
N ASP A 347 -19.36 -14.47 -9.93
CA ASP A 347 -20.77 -14.31 -9.55
C ASP A 347 -21.17 -15.24 -8.38
N GLY A 348 -20.51 -16.41 -8.28
CA GLY A 348 -20.69 -17.33 -7.15
C GLY A 348 -20.25 -16.71 -5.82
N ASN A 349 -19.16 -15.94 -5.81
CA ASN A 349 -18.72 -15.21 -4.63
C ASN A 349 -19.75 -14.19 -4.15
N THR A 350 -20.37 -13.46 -5.08
CA THR A 350 -21.46 -12.50 -4.75
C THR A 350 -22.67 -13.21 -4.15
N GLY A 351 -23.07 -14.37 -4.70
CA GLY A 351 -24.23 -15.13 -4.23
C GLY A 351 -24.01 -15.82 -2.88
N GLU A 352 -22.80 -16.29 -2.61
CA GLU A 352 -22.43 -16.99 -1.37
C GLU A 352 -21.91 -16.04 -0.28
N GLY A 353 -21.59 -14.79 -0.62
CA GLY A 353 -21.03 -13.80 0.31
C GLY A 353 -19.58 -14.10 0.71
N THR A 354 -18.81 -14.76 -0.16
CA THR A 354 -17.42 -15.17 0.10
C THR A 354 -16.42 -14.31 -0.66
N ALA A 355 -15.21 -14.14 -0.14
CA ALA A 355 -14.12 -13.41 -0.82
C ALA A 355 -12.88 -14.27 -1.13
N TYR A 356 -13.03 -15.60 -1.14
CA TYR A 356 -11.98 -16.54 -1.52
C TYR A 356 -12.31 -17.24 -2.86
N TYR A 357 -11.29 -17.53 -3.66
CA TYR A 357 -11.45 -18.09 -5.01
C TYR A 357 -10.16 -18.76 -5.51
N ALA A 358 -10.25 -19.46 -6.63
CA ALA A 358 -9.10 -20.00 -7.35
C ALA A 358 -9.04 -19.44 -8.77
N HIS A 359 -7.84 -19.11 -9.25
CA HIS A 359 -7.60 -18.58 -10.58
C HIS A 359 -6.41 -19.31 -11.22
N ASP A 360 -6.51 -19.65 -12.50
CA ASP A 360 -5.44 -20.29 -13.25
C ASP A 360 -4.83 -19.31 -14.25
N GLU A 361 -3.52 -19.14 -14.21
CA GLU A 361 -2.74 -18.40 -15.21
C GLU A 361 -1.60 -19.30 -15.69
N GLY A 362 -1.63 -19.70 -16.96
CA GLY A 362 -0.73 -20.73 -17.49
C GLY A 362 -0.77 -22.04 -16.66
N ILE A 363 0.38 -22.46 -16.15
CA ILE A 363 0.56 -23.65 -15.29
C ILE A 363 0.56 -23.32 -13.79
N VAL A 364 0.23 -22.07 -13.42
CA VAL A 364 0.15 -21.62 -12.04
C VAL A 364 -1.33 -21.53 -11.62
N ARG A 365 -1.63 -22.12 -10.46
CA ARG A 365 -2.91 -22.02 -9.76
C ARG A 365 -2.73 -21.03 -8.60
N PHE A 366 -3.38 -19.88 -8.71
CA PHE A 366 -3.55 -18.97 -7.60
C PHE A 366 -4.74 -19.41 -6.75
N ILE A 367 -4.57 -19.47 -5.43
CA ILE A 367 -5.65 -19.69 -4.48
C ILE A 367 -5.68 -18.53 -3.50
N THR A 368 -6.70 -17.70 -3.62
CA THR A 368 -6.92 -16.54 -2.76
C THR A 368 -7.78 -16.93 -1.57
N LEU A 369 -7.31 -16.62 -0.37
CA LEU A 369 -7.98 -16.87 0.91
C LEU A 369 -8.54 -15.56 1.46
N ASP A 370 -9.71 -15.67 2.08
CA ASP A 370 -10.30 -14.61 2.91
C ASP A 370 -9.92 -14.91 4.36
N THR A 371 -8.99 -14.12 4.90
CA THR A 371 -8.45 -14.32 6.25
C THR A 371 -8.96 -13.28 7.24
N VAL A 372 -9.98 -12.51 6.88
CA VAL A 372 -10.52 -11.44 7.71
C VAL A 372 -11.40 -12.01 8.84
N CYS A 373 -11.42 -11.33 9.98
CA CYS A 373 -12.28 -11.66 11.11
C CYS A 373 -13.43 -10.65 11.21
N ASP A 374 -14.66 -11.10 10.94
CA ASP A 374 -15.88 -10.26 10.97
C ASP A 374 -16.20 -9.70 12.36
N ALA A 375 -15.57 -10.25 13.41
CA ALA A 375 -15.70 -9.77 14.78
C ALA A 375 -14.76 -8.59 15.11
N GLY A 376 -14.04 -8.05 14.13
CA GLY A 376 -13.07 -6.96 14.29
C GLY A 376 -11.73 -7.42 14.87
N GLY A 377 -10.87 -6.45 15.18
CA GLY A 377 -9.46 -6.65 15.49
C GLY A 377 -8.59 -6.71 14.22
N ALA A 378 -7.31 -6.37 14.37
CA ALA A 378 -6.38 -6.31 13.24
C ALA A 378 -6.03 -7.70 12.69
N ASP A 379 -5.78 -8.68 13.58
CA ASP A 379 -5.34 -10.01 13.16
C ASP A 379 -6.42 -10.78 12.37
N GLY A 380 -5.97 -11.76 11.59
CA GLY A 380 -6.82 -12.62 10.79
C GLY A 380 -7.32 -13.88 11.50
N SER A 381 -8.25 -14.57 10.84
CA SER A 381 -8.73 -15.90 11.20
C SER A 381 -9.14 -16.69 9.94
N ILE A 382 -9.29 -18.01 10.06
CA ILE A 382 -9.85 -18.84 8.99
C ILE A 382 -10.75 -19.92 9.59
N ASP A 383 -11.92 -20.12 8.98
CA ASP A 383 -12.91 -21.08 9.47
C ASP A 383 -12.68 -22.50 8.90
N ALA A 384 -13.41 -23.47 9.45
CA ALA A 384 -13.32 -24.86 8.99
C ALA A 384 -13.85 -25.06 7.55
N THR A 385 -14.81 -24.22 7.13
CA THR A 385 -15.46 -24.30 5.81
C THR A 385 -14.47 -23.97 4.71
N GLN A 386 -13.76 -22.86 4.84
CA GLN A 386 -12.75 -22.41 3.90
C GLN A 386 -11.55 -23.35 3.88
N LEU A 387 -11.13 -23.91 5.02
CA LEU A 387 -10.08 -24.95 5.01
C LEU A 387 -10.50 -26.21 4.24
N HIS A 388 -11.75 -26.64 4.39
CA HIS A 388 -12.26 -27.76 3.61
C HIS A 388 -12.31 -27.42 2.12
N TRP A 389 -12.78 -26.22 1.77
CA TRP A 389 -12.76 -25.72 0.40
C TRP A 389 -11.34 -25.67 -0.18
N LEU A 390 -10.36 -25.18 0.59
CA LEU A 390 -8.96 -25.09 0.19
C LEU A 390 -8.39 -26.49 -0.09
N GLU A 391 -8.63 -27.46 0.81
CA GLU A 391 -8.21 -28.85 0.59
C GLU A 391 -8.74 -29.39 -0.73
N ARG A 392 -10.01 -29.12 -1.06
CA ARG A 392 -10.62 -29.53 -2.35
C ARG A 392 -9.98 -28.83 -3.56
N ARG A 393 -9.67 -27.54 -3.46
CA ARG A 393 -9.01 -26.77 -4.53
C ARG A 393 -7.57 -27.24 -4.76
N LEU A 394 -6.87 -27.66 -3.70
CA LEU A 394 -5.54 -28.25 -3.81
C LEU A 394 -5.61 -29.63 -4.48
N GLU A 395 -6.54 -30.50 -4.08
CA GLU A 395 -6.72 -31.83 -4.69
C GLU A 395 -6.90 -31.79 -6.21
N GLU A 396 -7.53 -30.74 -6.76
CA GLU A 396 -7.77 -30.56 -8.21
C GLU A 396 -6.50 -30.47 -9.06
N VAL A 397 -5.38 -30.05 -8.47
CA VAL A 397 -4.16 -29.67 -9.20
C VAL A 397 -2.91 -30.41 -8.71
N HIS A 398 -3.12 -31.56 -8.06
CA HIS A 398 -2.06 -32.43 -7.56
C HIS A 398 -2.24 -33.87 -8.05
N SER A 399 -1.24 -34.38 -8.76
CA SER A 399 -1.12 -35.79 -9.13
C SER A 399 -0.79 -36.67 -7.92
N SER A 400 -0.18 -36.10 -6.87
CA SER A 400 0.11 -36.77 -5.61
C SER A 400 0.13 -35.79 -4.42
N PHE A 401 -0.40 -36.21 -3.28
CA PHE A 401 -0.36 -35.42 -2.03
C PHE A 401 -0.42 -36.33 -0.78
N GLN A 402 -0.14 -35.79 0.40
CA GLN A 402 -0.27 -36.53 1.67
C GLN A 402 -1.65 -36.32 2.30
N THR A 403 -2.23 -37.36 2.87
CA THR A 403 -3.41 -37.26 3.75
C THR A 403 -3.00 -36.88 5.17
N ARG A 404 -4.00 -36.60 6.02
CA ARG A 404 -3.79 -36.18 7.42
C ARG A 404 -3.08 -37.24 8.28
N ASP A 405 -3.20 -38.51 7.92
CA ASP A 405 -2.52 -39.64 8.57
C ASP A 405 -1.13 -39.92 7.98
N GLY A 406 -0.65 -39.10 7.04
CA GLY A 406 0.65 -39.25 6.38
C GLY A 406 0.68 -40.28 5.25
N SER A 407 -0.47 -40.84 4.84
CA SER A 407 -0.53 -41.71 3.67
C SER A 407 -0.46 -40.91 2.36
N THR A 408 0.13 -41.48 1.32
CA THR A 408 0.22 -40.82 0.00
C THR A 408 -0.96 -41.18 -0.87
N VAL A 409 -1.69 -40.17 -1.35
CA VAL A 409 -2.73 -40.30 -2.37
C VAL A 409 -2.13 -39.98 -3.74
N ARG A 410 -2.46 -40.80 -4.75
CA ARG A 410 -2.16 -40.54 -6.16
C ARG A 410 -3.46 -40.35 -6.94
N THR A 411 -3.51 -39.34 -7.78
CA THR A 411 -4.66 -38.99 -8.61
C THR A 411 -4.31 -39.08 -10.10
N ARG A 412 -5.25 -38.74 -10.98
CA ARG A 412 -4.99 -38.54 -12.42
C ARG A 412 -4.96 -37.06 -12.81
N ASN A 413 -4.95 -36.17 -11.81
CA ASN A 413 -4.97 -34.73 -12.05
C ASN A 413 -3.61 -34.28 -12.57
N ALA A 414 -3.61 -33.24 -13.39
CA ALA A 414 -2.37 -32.60 -13.84
C ALA A 414 -1.83 -31.70 -12.74
N ASP A 415 -0.50 -31.72 -12.56
CA ASP A 415 0.15 -30.84 -11.60
C ASP A 415 0.19 -29.39 -12.09
N ARG A 416 -0.02 -28.45 -11.17
CA ARG A 416 0.19 -27.01 -11.34
C ARG A 416 0.99 -26.49 -10.14
N TYR A 417 1.82 -25.48 -10.36
CA TYR A 417 2.41 -24.72 -9.26
C TYR A 417 1.30 -23.99 -8.52
N VAL A 418 1.27 -24.06 -7.19
CA VAL A 418 0.27 -23.36 -6.38
C VAL A 418 0.89 -22.18 -5.66
N VAL A 419 0.30 -21.00 -5.88
CA VAL A 419 0.59 -19.76 -5.17
C VAL A 419 -0.63 -19.39 -4.32
N VAL A 420 -0.44 -19.34 -3.01
CA VAL A 420 -1.49 -18.90 -2.07
C VAL A 420 -1.42 -17.38 -1.93
N LEU A 421 -2.57 -16.72 -1.98
CA LEU A 421 -2.72 -15.28 -1.73
C LEU A 421 -3.61 -15.08 -0.50
N SER A 422 -3.24 -14.20 0.41
CA SER A 422 -4.10 -13.77 1.52
C SER A 422 -3.65 -12.41 2.04
N HIS A 423 -4.50 -11.73 2.80
CA HIS A 423 -4.06 -10.52 3.49
C HIS A 423 -3.13 -10.84 4.67
N HIS A 424 -3.61 -11.63 5.63
CA HIS A 424 -2.83 -12.08 6.77
C HIS A 424 -1.92 -13.26 6.43
N GLY A 425 -0.68 -13.23 6.92
CA GLY A 425 0.23 -14.37 6.96
C GLY A 425 -0.02 -15.29 8.15
N TYR A 426 0.78 -16.35 8.27
CA TYR A 426 0.61 -17.35 9.34
C TYR A 426 0.74 -16.73 10.75
N ASP A 427 1.75 -15.88 10.96
CA ASP A 427 2.05 -15.30 12.28
C ASP A 427 1.05 -14.22 12.72
N THR A 428 0.14 -13.82 11.83
CA THR A 428 -0.89 -12.79 12.06
C THR A 428 -2.31 -13.32 11.92
N MET A 429 -2.46 -14.65 11.83
CA MET A 429 -3.76 -15.32 11.85
C MET A 429 -4.11 -15.76 13.28
N SER A 430 -4.04 -14.79 14.19
CA SER A 430 -4.12 -14.99 15.63
C SER A 430 -5.23 -14.19 16.30
N ASN A 431 -6.26 -13.77 15.56
CA ASN A 431 -7.34 -12.95 16.10
C ASN A 431 -8.07 -13.65 17.28
N PRO A 432 -8.10 -13.09 18.50
CA PRO A 432 -8.71 -13.71 19.67
C PRO A 432 -10.22 -13.93 19.55
N ARG A 433 -10.88 -13.20 18.65
CA ARG A 433 -12.33 -13.25 18.41
C ARG A 433 -12.72 -14.25 17.32
N GLY A 434 -11.76 -14.78 16.55
CA GLY A 434 -11.97 -15.75 15.48
C GLY A 434 -11.51 -17.17 15.81
N GLU A 435 -11.76 -18.10 14.88
CA GLU A 435 -11.29 -19.48 14.99
C GLU A 435 -9.75 -19.57 14.91
N LYS A 436 -9.14 -20.35 15.81
CA LYS A 436 -7.69 -20.53 15.90
C LYS A 436 -7.21 -21.68 15.02
N ARG A 437 -7.00 -21.40 13.74
CA ARG A 437 -6.67 -22.43 12.73
C ARG A 437 -5.42 -22.17 11.90
N ALA A 438 -4.55 -21.24 12.29
CA ALA A 438 -3.28 -20.98 11.61
C ALA A 438 -2.43 -22.27 11.45
N ASP A 439 -2.25 -23.04 12.53
CA ASP A 439 -1.52 -24.32 12.49
C ASP A 439 -2.17 -25.35 11.56
N ALA A 440 -3.51 -25.39 11.54
CA ALA A 440 -4.26 -26.30 10.68
C ALA A 440 -4.14 -25.91 9.20
N LEU A 441 -4.13 -24.60 8.89
CA LEU A 441 -3.86 -24.07 7.55
C LEU A 441 -2.45 -24.44 7.11
N LEU A 442 -1.44 -24.16 7.94
CA LEU A 442 -0.05 -24.48 7.63
C LEU A 442 0.14 -25.98 7.40
N ALA A 443 -0.40 -26.82 8.29
CA ALA A 443 -0.35 -28.28 8.15
C ALA A 443 -1.08 -28.76 6.89
N LEU A 444 -2.18 -28.12 6.49
CA LEU A 444 -2.86 -28.42 5.24
C LEU A 444 -1.97 -28.08 4.05
N LEU A 445 -1.41 -26.88 3.97
CA LEU A 445 -0.56 -26.46 2.85
C LEU A 445 0.68 -27.35 2.69
N LEU A 446 1.35 -27.71 3.79
CA LEU A 446 2.56 -28.55 3.77
C LEU A 446 2.32 -29.98 3.24
N ARG A 447 1.07 -30.47 3.28
CA ARG A 447 0.72 -31.80 2.73
C ARG A 447 0.72 -31.84 1.20
N PHE A 448 0.66 -30.68 0.55
CA PHE A 448 0.50 -30.53 -0.89
C PHE A 448 1.79 -29.99 -1.49
N GLY A 449 2.56 -30.88 -2.13
CA GLY A 449 3.92 -30.59 -2.58
C GLY A 449 4.03 -29.53 -3.69
N ASN A 450 2.94 -29.23 -4.39
CA ASN A 450 2.96 -28.20 -5.43
C ASN A 450 2.66 -26.80 -4.88
N VAL A 451 2.34 -26.66 -3.58
CA VAL A 451 2.34 -25.35 -2.91
C VAL A 451 3.78 -24.90 -2.77
N VAL A 452 4.14 -23.83 -3.46
CA VAL A 452 5.54 -23.35 -3.56
C VAL A 452 5.73 -21.95 -2.98
N LEU A 453 4.65 -21.16 -2.93
CA LEU A 453 4.69 -19.76 -2.54
C LEU A 453 3.39 -19.35 -1.85
N TRP A 454 3.49 -18.56 -0.79
CA TRP A 454 2.39 -17.84 -0.15
C TRP A 454 2.75 -16.35 -0.11
N LEU A 455 2.00 -15.51 -0.83
CA LEU A 455 2.13 -14.06 -0.83
C LEU A 455 1.11 -13.41 0.11
N ASN A 456 1.56 -12.49 0.96
CA ASN A 456 0.70 -11.74 1.90
C ASN A 456 1.21 -10.32 2.23
N GLY A 457 0.45 -9.60 3.05
CA GLY A 457 0.72 -8.22 3.48
C GLY A 457 0.52 -8.01 4.99
N HIS A 458 -0.34 -7.05 5.36
CA HIS A 458 -0.86 -6.79 6.72
C HIS A 458 0.12 -6.16 7.73
N ILE A 459 1.38 -6.61 7.77
CA ILE A 459 2.34 -6.12 8.78
C ILE A 459 3.11 -4.88 8.33
N HIS A 460 2.84 -4.39 7.11
CA HIS A 460 3.49 -3.26 6.46
C HIS A 460 5.02 -3.41 6.31
N ALA A 461 5.55 -4.63 6.45
CA ALA A 461 6.99 -4.91 6.47
C ALA A 461 7.36 -6.00 5.48
N ASN A 462 8.54 -5.86 4.86
CA ASN A 462 9.09 -6.96 4.06
C ASN A 462 9.61 -8.06 4.98
N ARG A 463 9.11 -9.28 4.79
CA ARG A 463 9.55 -10.48 5.52
C ARG A 463 9.46 -11.71 4.63
N ILE A 464 10.46 -12.59 4.70
CA ILE A 464 10.43 -13.88 4.00
C ILE A 464 10.74 -15.02 4.97
N THR A 465 9.81 -15.96 5.09
CA THR A 465 9.91 -17.10 6.01
C THR A 465 9.76 -18.43 5.27
N PRO A 466 10.73 -19.36 5.41
CA PRO A 466 10.54 -20.72 4.92
C PRO A 466 9.56 -21.46 5.82
N ARG A 467 8.50 -22.01 5.24
CA ARG A 467 7.56 -22.88 5.93
C ARG A 467 7.93 -24.32 5.63
N VAL A 468 8.46 -25.01 6.64
CA VAL A 468 9.07 -26.35 6.52
C VAL A 468 8.18 -27.38 7.22
N ASP A 469 8.01 -28.55 6.61
CA ASP A 469 7.42 -29.70 7.29
C ASP A 469 8.39 -30.18 8.40
N PRO A 470 7.97 -30.23 9.68
CA PRO A 470 8.79 -30.77 10.76
C PRO A 470 9.24 -32.22 10.54
N ALA A 471 8.50 -33.00 9.74
CA ALA A 471 8.87 -34.37 9.36
C ALA A 471 9.97 -34.42 8.27
N GLY A 472 10.33 -33.27 7.68
CA GLY A 472 11.44 -33.09 6.75
C GLY A 472 11.10 -33.23 5.26
N GLY A 473 11.94 -32.65 4.40
CA GLY A 473 11.95 -32.88 2.95
C GLY A 473 10.88 -32.17 2.12
N ARG A 474 10.06 -31.28 2.72
CA ARG A 474 9.02 -30.49 2.05
C ARG A 474 8.88 -29.12 2.69
N GLY A 475 8.42 -28.15 1.90
CA GLY A 475 8.15 -26.80 2.37
C GLY A 475 7.86 -25.85 1.23
N PHE A 476 7.48 -24.63 1.58
CA PHE A 476 7.23 -23.53 0.65
C PHE A 476 7.69 -22.21 1.25
N TRP A 477 7.78 -21.17 0.43
CA TRP A 477 8.17 -19.84 0.88
C TRP A 477 6.94 -18.99 1.20
N GLU A 478 6.89 -18.40 2.39
CA GLU A 478 5.96 -17.31 2.70
C GLU A 478 6.68 -15.97 2.53
N VAL A 479 6.12 -15.09 1.71
CA VAL A 479 6.68 -13.79 1.35
C VAL A 479 5.64 -12.72 1.69
N THR A 480 5.97 -11.89 2.68
CA THR A 480 5.23 -10.71 3.07
C THR A 480 5.84 -9.48 2.41
N THR A 481 5.03 -8.73 1.66
CA THR A 481 5.46 -7.50 1.00
C THR A 481 5.11 -6.30 1.86
N GLY A 482 6.01 -5.31 1.93
CA GLY A 482 5.77 -4.07 2.66
C GLY A 482 4.66 -3.23 2.02
N SER A 483 4.04 -2.37 2.82
CA SER A 483 2.95 -1.50 2.37
C SER A 483 3.43 -0.41 1.40
N LEU A 484 2.51 0.12 0.60
CA LEU A 484 2.79 1.34 -0.17
C LEU A 484 2.67 2.62 0.67
N VAL A 485 1.86 2.61 1.74
CA VAL A 485 1.57 3.78 2.58
C VAL A 485 2.73 4.17 3.52
N ASP A 486 3.50 3.18 3.98
CA ASP A 486 4.64 3.38 4.88
C ASP A 486 5.98 3.17 4.17
N TRP A 487 7.04 3.81 4.69
CA TRP A 487 8.39 3.66 4.16
C TRP A 487 8.78 2.16 4.11
N PRO A 488 9.29 1.65 2.97
CA PRO A 488 9.84 2.38 1.81
C PRO A 488 8.87 2.71 0.66
N CYS A 489 7.57 2.45 0.79
CA CYS A 489 6.56 2.66 -0.26
C CYS A 489 6.88 1.84 -1.53
N GLN A 490 6.91 0.51 -1.38
CA GLN A 490 7.38 -0.42 -2.41
C GLN A 490 6.36 -1.51 -2.72
N ALA A 491 6.43 -2.01 -3.95
CA ALA A 491 5.83 -3.27 -4.38
C ALA A 491 6.94 -4.32 -4.58
N ARG A 492 6.58 -5.52 -5.04
CA ARG A 492 7.56 -6.60 -5.30
C ARG A 492 7.28 -7.26 -6.64
N LEU A 493 8.32 -7.47 -7.45
CA LEU A 493 8.28 -8.42 -8.57
C LEU A 493 8.67 -9.81 -8.07
N VAL A 494 7.92 -10.82 -8.48
CA VAL A 494 8.14 -12.23 -8.09
C VAL A 494 8.20 -13.10 -9.35
N GLU A 495 9.37 -13.65 -9.64
CA GLU A 495 9.63 -14.49 -10.81
C GLU A 495 9.77 -15.95 -10.39
N LEU A 496 8.98 -16.85 -10.98
CA LEU A 496 9.08 -18.29 -10.78
C LEU A 496 9.77 -18.90 -12.00
N PHE A 497 10.80 -19.71 -11.79
CA PHE A 497 11.50 -20.40 -12.89
C PHE A 497 12.22 -21.67 -12.41
N GLY A 498 12.40 -22.62 -13.33
CA GLY A 498 13.28 -23.78 -13.08
C GLY A 498 14.75 -23.38 -13.25
N THR A 499 15.64 -23.93 -12.42
CA THR A 499 17.09 -23.78 -12.58
C THR A 499 17.68 -25.00 -13.27
N ARG A 500 18.82 -24.85 -13.96
CA ARG A 500 19.53 -26.00 -14.55
C ARG A 500 20.06 -27.01 -13.52
N ALA A 501 20.17 -26.58 -12.26
CA ALA A 501 20.44 -27.46 -11.14
C ALA A 501 19.24 -28.33 -10.73
N GLY A 502 18.07 -28.19 -11.38
CA GLY A 502 16.86 -28.98 -11.11
C GLY A 502 16.00 -28.46 -9.96
N HIS A 503 16.24 -27.23 -9.49
CA HIS A 503 15.43 -26.59 -8.45
C HIS A 503 14.33 -25.71 -9.05
N LEU A 504 13.31 -25.42 -8.25
CA LEU A 504 12.47 -24.25 -8.45
C LEU A 504 13.18 -23.05 -7.80
N ALA A 505 13.24 -21.94 -8.50
CA ALA A 505 13.66 -20.65 -7.97
C ALA A 505 12.50 -19.66 -7.99
N ILE A 506 12.36 -18.91 -6.90
CA ILE A 506 11.43 -17.80 -6.75
C ILE A 506 12.28 -16.55 -6.50
N ALA A 507 12.51 -15.75 -7.54
CA ALA A 507 13.23 -14.49 -7.38
C ALA A 507 12.26 -13.39 -6.93
N CYS A 508 12.60 -12.71 -5.85
CA CYS A 508 11.91 -11.52 -5.39
C CYS A 508 12.77 -10.29 -5.67
N THR A 509 12.19 -9.24 -6.23
CA THR A 509 12.86 -7.94 -6.44
C THR A 509 11.95 -6.81 -5.98
N MET A 510 12.44 -5.93 -5.10
CA MET A 510 11.68 -4.76 -4.66
C MET A 510 11.56 -3.74 -5.79
N LEU A 511 10.34 -3.23 -5.97
CA LEU A 511 9.95 -2.29 -7.01
C LEU A 511 9.51 -0.97 -6.38
N ASP A 512 10.17 0.12 -6.75
CA ASP A 512 9.83 1.49 -6.32
C ASP A 512 8.94 2.18 -7.34
N HIS A 513 7.90 2.91 -6.91
CA HIS A 513 7.23 3.87 -7.79
C HIS A 513 8.21 4.96 -8.30
N ASP A 514 7.93 5.55 -9.47
CA ASP A 514 8.78 6.53 -10.18
C ASP A 514 9.27 7.71 -9.32
N GLY A 515 8.47 8.13 -8.34
CA GLY A 515 8.83 9.19 -7.41
C GLY A 515 8.64 10.59 -7.98
N GLU A 516 7.93 10.74 -9.10
CA GLU A 516 7.67 12.04 -9.71
C GLU A 516 6.62 12.83 -8.91
N GLY A 517 6.81 14.16 -8.83
CA GLY A 517 5.83 15.07 -8.24
C GLY A 517 5.41 14.72 -6.80
N LEU A 518 4.10 14.64 -6.56
CA LEU A 518 3.54 14.36 -5.24
C LEU A 518 3.87 12.95 -4.72
N ALA A 519 4.11 11.98 -5.62
CA ALA A 519 4.52 10.64 -5.21
C ALA A 519 5.92 10.65 -4.55
N GLY A 520 6.86 11.45 -5.08
CA GLY A 520 8.18 11.63 -4.47
C GLY A 520 8.09 12.25 -3.08
N LEU A 521 7.23 13.27 -2.93
CA LEU A 521 6.99 13.91 -1.63
C LEU A 521 6.31 12.96 -0.63
N HIS A 522 5.34 12.15 -1.08
CA HIS A 522 4.73 11.10 -0.26
C HIS A 522 5.82 10.21 0.37
N ARG A 523 6.72 9.68 -0.46
CA ARG A 523 7.82 8.82 -0.03
C ARG A 523 8.79 9.55 0.91
N GLU A 524 9.14 10.80 0.63
CA GLU A 524 10.04 11.57 1.51
C GLU A 524 9.44 11.80 2.90
N LEU A 525 8.16 12.16 2.96
CA LEU A 525 7.44 12.31 4.23
C LEU A 525 7.34 10.98 4.99
N ALA A 526 7.04 9.88 4.28
CA ALA A 526 7.02 8.53 4.86
C ALA A 526 8.40 8.14 5.42
N GLY A 527 9.49 8.43 4.71
CA GLY A 527 10.86 8.20 5.18
C GLY A 527 11.22 9.00 6.43
N ASN A 528 10.60 10.16 6.64
CA ASN A 528 10.78 10.98 7.85
C ASN A 528 9.72 10.71 8.94
N ALA A 529 8.83 9.73 8.75
CA ALA A 529 7.88 9.33 9.78
C ALA A 529 8.62 8.74 10.99
N GLN A 530 8.17 9.10 12.19
CA GLN A 530 8.79 8.59 13.41
C GLN A 530 8.54 7.08 13.54
N TYR A 531 9.55 6.33 14.00
CA TYR A 531 9.54 4.87 14.25
C TYR A 531 9.40 3.96 13.03
N VAL A 532 8.76 4.41 11.96
CA VAL A 532 8.45 3.61 10.77
C VAL A 532 9.11 4.11 9.48
N GLY A 533 9.81 5.25 9.53
CA GLY A 533 10.57 5.84 8.43
C GLY A 533 11.95 5.19 8.20
N PHE A 534 12.95 6.01 7.85
CA PHE A 534 14.31 5.55 7.47
C PHE A 534 14.99 4.66 8.51
N ASP A 535 14.78 4.95 9.79
CA ASP A 535 15.35 4.19 10.91
C ASP A 535 14.46 3.01 11.37
N GLY A 536 13.34 2.79 10.66
CA GLY A 536 12.36 1.75 10.96
C GLY A 536 12.73 0.38 10.39
N VAL A 537 12.09 -0.66 10.92
CA VAL A 537 12.35 -2.06 10.54
C VAL A 537 11.49 -2.55 9.36
N ARG A 538 10.52 -1.76 8.90
CA ARG A 538 9.54 -2.15 7.87
C ARG A 538 10.15 -2.40 6.50
N SER A 539 11.32 -1.80 6.22
CA SER A 539 12.06 -2.09 4.99
C SER A 539 12.48 -3.57 4.86
N GLY A 540 12.53 -4.31 5.97
CA GLY A 540 13.06 -5.68 6.04
C GLY A 540 14.58 -5.71 6.05
N THR A 541 15.15 -6.91 6.14
CA THR A 541 16.59 -7.14 6.00
C THR A 541 16.93 -7.46 4.54
N PRO A 542 18.23 -7.52 4.16
CA PRO A 542 18.61 -8.01 2.82
C PRO A 542 18.05 -9.41 2.49
N LEU A 543 17.75 -10.24 3.49
CA LEU A 543 17.15 -11.58 3.31
C LEU A 543 15.63 -11.55 3.06
N ASP A 544 15.01 -10.38 3.13
CA ASP A 544 13.57 -10.17 2.94
C ASP A 544 13.27 -9.35 1.67
N ARG A 545 14.29 -8.81 1.01
CA ARG A 545 14.17 -7.86 -0.11
C ARG A 545 14.47 -8.55 -1.43
N ASN A 546 15.64 -8.30 -2.01
CA ASN A 546 16.06 -8.91 -3.26
C ASN A 546 16.65 -10.28 -3.00
N THR A 547 15.91 -11.33 -3.30
CA THR A 547 16.31 -12.71 -2.99
C THR A 547 16.04 -13.67 -4.14
N ILE A 548 16.80 -14.75 -4.23
CA ILE A 548 16.47 -15.92 -5.03
C ILE A 548 16.21 -17.06 -4.06
N LEU A 549 14.95 -17.41 -3.89
CA LEU A 549 14.50 -18.42 -2.94
C LEU A 549 14.45 -19.78 -3.64
N LEU A 550 15.29 -20.72 -3.21
CA LEU A 550 15.31 -22.07 -3.77
C LEU A 550 14.29 -22.96 -3.06
N ALA A 551 13.62 -23.79 -3.84
CA ALA A 551 12.71 -24.81 -3.35
C ALA A 551 12.88 -26.11 -4.18
N PRO A 552 12.53 -27.27 -3.61
CA PRO A 552 12.45 -28.51 -4.38
C PRO A 552 11.48 -28.32 -5.55
N ARG A 553 11.85 -28.83 -6.73
CA ARG A 553 10.93 -28.82 -7.87
C ARG A 553 9.85 -29.89 -7.66
N PRO A 554 8.56 -29.53 -7.69
CA PRO A 554 7.49 -30.46 -7.32
C PRO A 554 7.19 -31.53 -8.38
N PHE A 555 7.46 -31.25 -9.66
CA PHE A 555 7.21 -32.15 -10.79
C PHE A 555 8.05 -31.80 -12.04
#